data_AF-A0A3B8X0C4-F1
#
_entry.id   AF-A0A3B8X0C4-F1
#
_cell.length_a   1.000
_cell.length_b   1.000
_cell.length_c   1.000
_cell.angle_alpha   90.00
_cell.angle_beta   90.00
_cell.angle_gamma   90.00
#
_symmetry.space_group_name_H-M   'P 1'
#
loop_
_entity.id
_entity.type
_entity.pdbx_description
1 polymer ?
#
loop_
_entity_poly.entity_id
_entity_poly.type
_entity_poly.pdbx_seq_one_letter_code
_entity_poly.pdbx_strand_id
1 'polypeptide(L)' 'MKANDQFLQHEALHMASFLMQSVDGELLEHPAIQDNAEWFELAGKAHQALFDLYQSMGGASLHGGKQGL' A
#
# COMPACT_ATOMS: atom_id res chain seq x y z
N MET A 1 -10.50 18.59 -9.39
CA MET A 1 -9.65 17.67 -10.18
C MET A 1 -10.34 17.36 -11.48
N LYS A 2 -9.58 17.22 -12.58
CA LYS A 2 -10.18 16.72 -13.84
C LYS A 2 -10.47 15.23 -13.66
N ALA A 3 -11.51 14.70 -14.30
CA ALA A 3 -11.92 13.28 -14.16
C ALA A 3 -10.76 12.29 -14.44
N ASN A 4 -9.84 12.66 -15.32
CA ASN A 4 -8.63 11.89 -15.60
C ASN A 4 -7.67 11.80 -14.39
N ASP A 5 -7.56 12.86 -13.59
CA ASP A 5 -6.69 12.87 -12.41
C ASP A 5 -7.25 11.95 -11.32
N GLN A 6 -8.57 11.85 -11.20
CA GLN A 6 -9.24 10.97 -10.25
C GLN A 6 -9.07 9.50 -10.62
N PHE A 7 -9.18 9.17 -11.91
CA PHE A 7 -8.92 7.81 -12.40
C PHE A 7 -7.45 7.42 -12.17
N LEU A 8 -6.49 8.28 -12.53
CA LEU A 8 -5.07 7.98 -12.33
C LEU A 8 -4.72 7.79 -10.84
N GLN A 9 -5.32 8.57 -9.94
CA GLN A 9 -5.14 8.38 -8.50
C GLN A 9 -5.79 7.10 -7.99
N HIS A 10 -6.98 6.74 -8.49
CA HIS A 10 -7.62 5.47 -8.18
C HIS A 10 -6.75 4.28 -8.58
N GLU A 11 -6.23 4.28 -9.81
CA GLU A 11 -5.37 3.21 -10.29
C GLU A 11 -4.08 3.09 -9.48
N ALA A 12 -3.44 4.21 -9.11
CA ALA A 12 -2.27 4.20 -8.25
C ALA A 12 -2.57 3.63 -6.85
N LEU A 13 -3.70 4.03 -6.24
CA LEU A 13 -4.14 3.52 -4.94
C LEU A 13 -4.45 2.02 -4.99
N HIS A 14 -5.16 1.60 -6.04
CA HIS A 14 -5.48 0.20 -6.27
C HIS A 14 -4.22 -0.64 -6.43
N MET A 15 -3.25 -0.19 -7.24
CA MET A 15 -2.01 -0.93 -7.46
C MET A 15 -1.13 -1.00 -6.21
N ALA A 16 -1.08 0.06 -5.39
CA ALA A 16 -0.38 0.00 -4.11
C ALA A 16 -1.02 -1.01 -3.14
N SER A 17 -2.36 -1.04 -3.07
CA SER A 17 -3.09 -2.04 -2.27
C SER A 17 -2.82 -3.46 -2.77
N PHE A 18 -2.89 -3.68 -4.08
CA PHE A 18 -2.65 -4.98 -4.70
C PHE A 18 -1.23 -5.49 -4.37
N LEU A 19 -0.21 -4.67 -4.61
CA LEU A 19 1.19 -5.04 -4.36
C LEU A 19 1.45 -5.30 -2.87
N MET A 20 0.89 -4.47 -1.97
CA MET A 20 1.00 -4.67 -0.53
C MET A 20 0.45 -6.05 -0.14
N GLN A 21 -0.77 -6.37 -0.60
CA GLN A 21 -1.41 -7.67 -0.33
C GLN A 21 -0.64 -8.85 -0.94
N SER A 22 -0.04 -8.68 -2.13
CA SER A 22 0.80 -9.71 -2.73
C SER A 22 2.10 -9.94 -1.97
N VAL A 23 2.75 -8.89 -1.44
CA VAL A 23 3.95 -9.08 -0.61
C VAL A 23 3.57 -9.81 0.69
N ASP A 24 2.46 -9.43 1.31
CA ASP A 24 1.94 -10.07 2.52
C ASP A 24 1.60 -11.55 2.29
N GLY A 25 0.68 -11.82 1.37
CA GLY A 25 0.14 -13.17 1.16
C GLY A 25 1.04 -14.13 0.37
N GLU A 26 1.97 -13.62 -0.45
CA GLU A 26 2.81 -14.46 -1.30
C GLU A 26 4.27 -14.50 -0.85
N LEU A 27 4.88 -13.36 -0.48
CA LEU A 27 6.29 -13.34 -0.09
C LEU A 27 6.51 -13.66 1.38
N LEU A 28 5.78 -13.02 2.30
CA LEU A 28 5.95 -13.28 3.74
C LEU A 28 5.49 -14.69 4.13
N GLU A 29 4.58 -15.27 3.36
CA GLU A 29 4.13 -16.66 3.52
C GLU A 29 5.00 -17.70 2.79
N HIS A 30 5.98 -17.27 1.98
CA HIS A 30 6.82 -18.20 1.23
C HIS A 30 7.85 -18.89 2.16
N PRO A 31 7.96 -20.24 2.18
CA PRO A 31 8.87 -20.95 3.08
C PRO A 31 10.33 -20.49 3.00
N ALA A 32 10.86 -20.29 1.78
CA ALA A 32 12.23 -19.80 1.61
C ALA A 32 12.48 -18.38 2.17
N ILE A 33 11.45 -17.55 2.26
CA ILE A 33 11.53 -16.22 2.88
C ILE A 33 11.47 -16.37 4.40
N GLN A 34 10.58 -17.21 4.92
CA GLN A 34 10.45 -17.49 6.35
C GLN A 34 11.71 -18.15 6.96
N ASP A 35 12.36 -19.04 6.22
CA ASP A 35 13.58 -19.73 6.64
C ASP A 35 14.83 -18.83 6.67
N ASN A 36 14.77 -17.65 6.06
CA ASN A 36 15.88 -16.70 5.99
C ASN A 36 15.50 -15.36 6.64
N ALA A 37 16.04 -15.10 7.82
CA ALA A 37 15.74 -13.90 8.61
C ALA A 37 16.04 -12.58 7.87
N GLU A 38 17.12 -12.51 7.08
CA GLU A 38 17.46 -11.31 6.31
C GLU A 38 16.43 -11.06 5.22
N TRP A 39 16.02 -12.10 4.50
CA TRP A 39 15.02 -12.00 3.43
C TRP A 39 13.63 -11.68 4.00
N PHE A 40 13.26 -12.28 5.13
CA PHE A 40 12.03 -11.97 5.83
C PHE A 40 11.99 -10.49 6.24
N GLU A 41 13.08 -9.96 6.80
CA GLU A 41 13.17 -8.55 7.18
C GLU A 41 13.04 -7.62 5.95
N LEU A 42 13.68 -7.97 4.83
CA LEU A 42 13.58 -7.21 3.59
C LEU A 42 12.16 -7.23 3.00
N ALA A 43 11.51 -8.39 2.99
CA ALA A 43 10.11 -8.52 2.55
C ALA A 43 9.15 -7.72 3.44
N GLY A 44 9.37 -7.75 4.76
CA GLY A 44 8.60 -6.93 5.71
C GLY A 44 8.77 -5.43 5.47
N LYS A 45 9.98 -4.96 5.19
CA LYS A 45 10.24 -3.56 4.82
C LYS A 45 9.54 -3.17 3.51
N ALA A 46 9.51 -4.06 2.53
CA ALA A 46 8.80 -3.82 1.27
C ALA A 46 7.28 -3.70 1.49
N HIS A 47 6.69 -4.60 2.30
CA HIS A 47 5.29 -4.51 2.70
C HIS A 47 5.00 -3.18 3.41
N GLN A 48 5.81 -2.80 4.40
CA GLN A 48 5.63 -1.55 5.15
C GLN A 48 5.70 -0.32 4.24
N ALA A 49 6.66 -0.27 3.31
CA ALA A 49 6.76 0.85 2.37
C ALA A 49 5.53 0.97 1.46
N LEU A 50 4.94 -0.16 1.03
CA LEU A 50 3.70 -0.17 0.25
C LEU A 50 2.50 0.27 1.07
N PHE A 51 2.43 -0.14 2.35
CA PHE A 51 1.42 0.33 3.29
C PHE A 51 1.50 1.85 3.49
N ASP A 52 2.68 2.38 3.76
CA ASP A 52 2.89 3.82 3.97
C ASP A 52 2.53 4.64 2.72
N LEU A 53 2.85 4.11 1.53
CA LEU A 53 2.45 4.68 0.25
C LEU A 53 0.92 4.68 0.07
N TYR A 54 0.27 3.54 0.34
CA TYR A 54 -1.19 3.41 0.29
C TYR A 54 -1.87 4.41 1.24
N GLN A 55 -1.41 4.50 2.49
CA GLN A 55 -1.93 5.44 3.48
C GLN A 55 -1.70 6.90 3.08
N SER A 56 -0.55 7.23 2.49
CA SER A 56 -0.27 8.59 2.03
C SER A 56 -1.19 9.02 0.88
N MET A 57 -1.56 8.10 -0.01
CA MET A 57 -2.50 8.36 -1.11
C MET A 57 -3.97 8.38 -0.64
N GLY A 58 -4.36 7.47 0.27
CA GLY A 58 -5.72 7.35 0.79
C GLY A 58 -6.06 8.36 1.89
N GLY A 59 -5.08 8.72 2.73
CA GLY A 59 -5.22 9.68 3.84
C GLY A 59 -5.50 11.12 3.38
N ALA A 60 -5.15 11.43 2.12
CA ALA A 60 -5.54 12.68 1.46
C ALA A 60 -7.05 12.75 1.16
N SER A 61 -7.75 11.62 1.03
CA SER A 61 -9.19 11.57 0.72
C SER A 61 -10.10 11.63 1.94
N LEU A 62 -9.61 11.36 3.16
CA LEU A 62 -10.42 11.33 4.39
C LEU A 62 -10.33 12.59 5.26
N HIS A 63 -9.49 13.58 4.91
CA HIS A 63 -9.44 14.88 5.60
C HIS A 63 -10.35 15.97 5.01
N GLY A 64 -11.23 15.62 4.05
CA GLY A 64 -12.24 16.53 3.48
C GLY A 64 -13.59 16.57 4.21
N GLY A 65 -13.71 15.88 5.36
CA GLY A 65 -14.99 15.68 6.05
C GLY A 65 -15.02 16.28 7.46
N LYS A 66 -15.21 17.61 7.54
CA LYS A 66 -15.93 18.41 8.58
C LYS A 66 -15.21 19.70 8.93
N GLN A 67 -15.79 20.83 8.51
CA GLN A 67 -16.00 22.00 9.37
C GLN A 67 -17.04 22.92 8.71
N GLY A 68 -18.31 22.63 9.01
CA GLY A 68 -19.42 23.56 8.90
C GLY A 68 -20.16 23.51 10.24
N LEU A 69 -19.79 24.42 11.14
CA LEU A 69 -20.63 24.88 12.24
C LEU A 69 -21.37 26.13 11.73
#